data_AF-A0A430UF85-F1
#
_entry.id   AF-A0A430UF85-F1
#
_cell.length_a   1.000
_cell.length_b   1.000
_cell.length_c   1.000
_cell.angle_alpha   90.00
_cell.angle_beta   90.00
_cell.angle_gamma   90.00
#
_symmetry.space_group_name_H-M   'P 1'
#
loop_
_entity.id
_entity.type
_entity.pdbx_description
1 polymer ?
#
loop_
_entity_poly.entity_id
_entity_poly.type
_entity_poly.pdbx_seq_one_letter_code
_entity_poly.pdbx_strand_id
1 'polypeptide(L)'
;MRLFTPEAMREADQKAVEMGYPSLLLMEWAGMKAARVYQELFGHRPAVVLAGKGNNGGDGLVLARHLHLAGVPVRVFAAEGQGGDALLARRALEAHGLEIRPLEEAIWNREEVLVDALFGTGLKGPLEGFHAGLVERMNASGLPILALDLPSGLPYSPHVQATATVAFAAFKTPHFLHREACGKLFLADIGLPKALLEREDLPEIATPEGLLPLLPKRPLTAHKGSVGRVGILGGFRGEGLRYAGAPVLAALGAYRMGAGLVHL
;
A
#
# COMPACT_ATOMS: atom_id res chain seq x y z
N MET A 1 6.01 -10.24 -8.99
CA MET A 1 5.86 -9.93 -7.53
C MET A 1 4.49 -10.44 -7.09
N ARG A 2 4.40 -11.13 -5.95
CA ARG A 2 3.12 -11.68 -5.46
C ARG A 2 2.28 -10.61 -4.75
N LEU A 3 0.97 -10.65 -4.96
CA LEU A 3 -0.02 -9.80 -4.29
C LEU A 3 -0.57 -10.54 -3.07
N PHE A 4 -0.26 -10.03 -1.88
CA PHE A 4 -0.63 -10.68 -0.63
C PHE A 4 -2.05 -10.34 -0.20
N THR A 5 -2.73 -11.26 0.47
CA THR A 5 -3.86 -10.86 1.34
C THR A 5 -3.30 -10.40 2.69
N PRO A 6 -4.03 -9.59 3.47
CA PRO A 6 -3.65 -9.30 4.85
C PRO A 6 -3.35 -10.56 5.65
N GLU A 7 -4.15 -11.61 5.47
CA GLU A 7 -3.97 -12.92 6.11
C GLU A 7 -2.67 -13.60 5.71
N ALA A 8 -2.36 -13.65 4.41
CA ALA A 8 -1.13 -14.27 3.91
C ALA A 8 0.12 -13.50 4.36
N MET A 9 0.02 -12.18 4.52
CA MET A 9 1.12 -11.38 5.05
C MET A 9 1.38 -11.71 6.53
N ARG A 10 0.32 -11.78 7.35
CA ARG A 10 0.44 -12.18 8.77
C ARG A 10 1.06 -13.58 8.90
N GLU A 11 0.68 -14.51 8.02
CA GLU A 11 1.27 -15.87 7.97
C GLU A 11 2.77 -15.82 7.65
N ALA A 12 3.19 -15.01 6.67
CA ALA A 12 4.60 -14.85 6.32
C ALA A 12 5.41 -14.21 7.46
N ASP A 13 4.87 -13.20 8.15
CA ASP A 13 5.51 -12.61 9.32
C ASP A 13 5.69 -13.63 10.46
N GLN A 14 4.67 -14.44 10.73
CA GLN A 14 4.73 -15.52 11.75
C GLN A 14 5.80 -16.55 11.40
N LYS A 15 5.84 -17.02 10.15
CA LYS A 15 6.87 -17.95 9.68
C LYS A 15 8.28 -17.39 9.80
N ALA A 16 8.46 -16.09 9.55
CA ALA A 16 9.76 -15.46 9.73
C ALA A 16 10.23 -15.53 11.20
N VAL A 17 9.32 -15.29 12.15
CA VAL A 17 9.60 -15.44 13.58
C VAL A 17 9.92 -16.89 13.94
N GLU A 18 9.17 -17.86 13.41
CA GLU A 18 9.44 -19.30 13.59
C GLU A 18 10.81 -19.71 13.03
N MET A 19 11.27 -19.08 11.95
CA MET A 19 12.62 -19.25 11.39
C MET A 19 13.72 -18.55 12.21
N GLY A 20 13.37 -17.92 13.34
CA GLY A 20 14.30 -17.23 14.24
C GLY A 20 14.58 -15.78 13.84
N TYR A 21 13.81 -15.18 12.93
CA TYR A 21 13.94 -13.76 12.58
C TYR A 21 13.13 -12.90 13.57
N PRO A 22 13.76 -12.07 14.42
CA PRO A 22 13.03 -11.31 15.43
C PRO A 22 12.07 -10.29 14.80
N SER A 23 10.81 -10.30 15.23
CA SER A 23 9.79 -9.36 14.74
C SER A 23 10.13 -7.89 15.03
N LEU A 24 10.86 -7.63 16.12
CA LEU A 24 11.39 -6.29 16.44
C LEU A 24 12.29 -5.74 15.33
N LEU A 25 13.09 -6.59 14.67
CA LEU A 25 13.91 -6.14 13.54
C LEU A 25 13.02 -5.73 12.37
N LEU A 26 12.01 -6.53 12.04
CA LEU A 26 11.06 -6.19 10.97
C LEU A 26 10.40 -4.83 11.22
N MET A 27 9.95 -4.57 12.45
CA MET A 27 9.39 -3.27 12.88
C MET A 27 10.40 -2.13 12.76
N GLU A 28 11.65 -2.36 13.20
CA GLU A 28 12.73 -1.37 13.09
C GLU A 28 12.99 -0.97 11.63
N TRP A 29 13.06 -1.95 10.73
CA TRP A 29 13.24 -1.73 9.29
C TRP A 29 12.02 -1.04 8.67
N ALA A 30 10.81 -1.43 9.05
CA ALA A 30 9.56 -0.83 8.58
C ALA A 30 9.50 0.66 8.90
N GLY A 31 9.64 1.03 10.17
CA GLY A 31 9.60 2.42 10.61
C GLY A 31 10.76 3.26 10.05
N MET A 32 11.98 2.71 9.99
CA MET A 32 13.13 3.41 9.38
C MET A 32 12.89 3.70 7.90
N LYS A 33 12.39 2.74 7.13
CA LYS A 33 12.11 2.93 5.69
C LYS A 33 10.95 3.87 5.46
N ALA A 34 9.91 3.80 6.29
CA ALA A 34 8.81 4.75 6.25
C ALA A 34 9.26 6.19 6.57
N ALA A 35 10.18 6.37 7.52
CA ALA A 35 10.78 7.68 7.80
C ALA A 35 11.55 8.24 6.60
N ARG A 36 12.28 7.40 5.86
CA ARG A 36 12.96 7.82 4.62
C ARG A 36 11.96 8.28 3.56
N VAL A 37 10.89 7.50 3.33
CA VAL A 37 9.82 7.90 2.39
C VAL A 37 9.16 9.20 2.83
N TYR A 38 8.92 9.37 4.14
CA TYR A 38 8.41 10.62 4.68
C TYR A 38 9.31 11.80 4.31
N GLN A 39 10.62 11.69 4.54
CA GLN A 39 11.58 12.76 4.23
C GLN A 39 11.69 13.03 2.73
N GLU A 40 11.65 12.00 1.88
CA GLU A 40 11.65 12.16 0.42
C GLU A 40 10.43 12.94 -0.08
N LEU A 41 9.26 12.72 0.54
CA LEU A 41 8.00 13.36 0.13
C LEU A 41 7.79 14.74 0.76
N PHE A 42 8.19 14.91 2.01
CA PHE A 42 7.79 16.04 2.85
C PHE A 42 8.97 16.82 3.44
N GLY A 43 10.20 16.38 3.22
CA GLY A 43 11.40 17.02 3.75
C GLY A 43 11.40 17.05 5.28
N HIS A 44 11.55 18.26 5.84
CA HIS A 44 11.56 18.51 7.29
C HIS A 44 10.25 19.13 7.80
N ARG A 45 9.16 19.00 7.04
CA ARG A 45 7.85 19.43 7.53
C ARG A 45 7.52 18.72 8.85
N PRO A 46 6.88 19.38 9.83
CA PRO A 46 6.57 18.73 11.09
C PRO A 46 5.62 17.55 10.93
N ALA A 47 5.88 16.47 11.66
CA ALA A 47 5.09 15.24 11.65
C ALA A 47 4.17 15.16 12.88
N VAL A 48 2.94 14.69 12.67
CA VAL A 48 2.05 14.23 13.74
C VAL A 48 1.80 12.74 13.55
N VAL A 49 2.36 11.93 14.43
CA VAL A 49 2.24 10.48 14.38
C VAL A 49 1.08 10.02 15.24
N LEU A 50 0.11 9.33 14.63
CA LEU A 50 -1.07 8.78 15.27
C LEU A 50 -0.90 7.25 15.36
N ALA A 51 -0.49 6.76 16.51
CA ALA A 51 -0.07 5.37 16.70
C ALA A 51 -1.14 4.54 17.45
N GLY A 52 -1.48 3.38 16.90
CA GLY A 52 -2.33 2.40 17.56
C GLY A 52 -1.61 1.57 18.64
N LYS A 53 -2.32 0.58 19.18
CA LYS A 53 -1.79 -0.34 20.20
C LYS A 53 -0.95 -1.50 19.63
N GLY A 54 -1.15 -1.84 18.35
CA GLY A 54 -0.54 -3.00 17.70
C GLY A 54 0.78 -2.70 17.00
N ASN A 55 1.26 -3.65 16.20
CA ASN A 55 2.54 -3.53 15.49
C ASN A 55 2.60 -2.31 14.56
N ASN A 56 1.50 -1.97 13.86
CA ASN A 56 1.46 -0.76 13.02
C ASN A 56 1.73 0.52 13.83
N GLY A 57 1.24 0.57 15.07
CA GLY A 57 1.55 1.65 16.01
C GLY A 57 3.03 1.66 16.39
N GLY A 58 3.62 0.48 16.62
CA GLY A 58 5.06 0.31 16.81
C GLY A 58 5.89 0.83 15.62
N ASP A 59 5.50 0.51 14.38
CA ASP A 59 6.14 1.02 13.16
C ASP A 59 6.10 2.56 13.11
N GLY A 60 4.97 3.15 13.50
CA GLY A 60 4.81 4.60 13.65
C GLY A 60 5.73 5.20 14.71
N LEU A 61 5.89 4.55 15.86
CA LEU A 61 6.79 4.98 16.93
C LEU A 61 8.27 4.89 16.53
N VAL A 62 8.64 3.85 15.77
CA VAL A 62 9.97 3.75 15.16
C VAL A 62 10.18 4.87 14.15
N LEU A 63 9.22 5.11 13.24
CA LEU A 63 9.27 6.22 12.30
C LEU A 63 9.46 7.56 13.02
N ALA A 64 8.68 7.81 14.09
CA ALA A 64 8.77 9.01 14.90
C ALA A 64 10.19 9.22 15.45
N ARG A 65 10.81 8.15 15.97
CA ARG A 65 12.18 8.18 16.48
C ARG A 65 13.19 8.52 15.39
N HIS A 66 13.09 7.88 14.22
CA HIS A 66 13.99 8.16 13.10
C HIS A 66 13.83 9.58 12.54
N LEU A 67 12.60 10.08 12.44
CA LEU A 67 12.33 11.47 12.05
C LEU A 67 12.92 12.47 13.06
N HIS A 68 12.74 12.22 14.36
CA HIS A 68 13.32 13.04 15.40
C HIS A 68 14.86 13.08 15.33
N LEU A 69 15.49 11.91 15.18
CA LEU A 69 16.94 11.81 15.03
C LEU A 69 17.47 12.53 13.78
N ALA A 70 16.64 12.68 12.75
CA ALA A 70 16.96 13.44 11.56
C ALA A 70 16.59 14.93 11.67
N GLY A 71 16.20 15.43 12.84
CA GLY A 71 15.91 16.85 13.07
C GLY A 71 14.54 17.31 12.56
N VAL A 72 13.64 16.38 12.21
CA VAL A 72 12.25 16.71 11.86
C VAL A 72 11.47 16.97 13.16
N PRO A 73 10.69 18.04 13.29
CA PRO A 73 9.81 18.23 14.45
C PRO A 73 8.72 17.16 14.45
N VAL A 74 8.59 16.40 15.54
CA VAL A 74 7.62 15.30 15.66
C VAL A 74 6.77 15.49 16.90
N ARG A 75 5.45 15.35 16.76
CA ARG A 75 4.50 15.16 17.87
C ARG A 75 3.87 13.78 17.75
N VAL A 76 3.76 13.07 18.88
CA VAL A 76 3.29 11.69 18.89
C VAL A 76 2.08 11.57 19.80
N PHE A 77 1.01 11.03 19.24
CA PHE A 77 -0.20 10.65 19.97
C PHE A 77 -0.40 9.15 19.80
N ALA A 78 -0.41 8.41 20.89
CA ALA A 78 -0.47 6.96 20.85
C ALA A 78 -1.56 6.42 21.78
N ALA A 79 -2.24 5.35 21.35
CA ALA A 79 -3.16 4.63 22.21
C ALA A 79 -2.42 4.12 23.46
N GLU A 80 -3.11 3.84 24.55
CA GLU A 80 -2.48 3.14 25.68
C GLU A 80 -2.42 1.62 25.44
N GLY A 81 -1.60 0.94 26.25
CA GLY A 81 -1.56 -0.53 26.27
C GLY A 81 -0.82 -1.18 25.11
N GLN A 82 0.21 -0.53 24.53
CA GLN A 82 1.14 -1.23 23.64
C GLN A 82 1.76 -2.43 24.35
N GLY A 83 1.82 -3.57 23.65
CA GLY A 83 2.51 -4.78 24.07
C GLY A 83 3.57 -5.21 23.06
N GLY A 84 4.36 -6.23 23.42
CA GLY A 84 5.38 -6.82 22.54
C GLY A 84 6.35 -5.76 21.98
N ASP A 85 6.62 -5.85 20.68
CA ASP A 85 7.58 -4.95 20.01
C ASP A 85 7.12 -3.49 20.00
N ALA A 86 5.82 -3.22 19.94
CA ALA A 86 5.31 -1.85 19.99
C ALA A 86 5.62 -1.15 21.33
N LEU A 87 5.65 -1.91 22.44
CA LEU A 87 6.08 -1.38 23.74
C LEU A 87 7.58 -1.07 23.77
N LEU A 88 8.40 -1.90 23.11
CA LEU A 88 9.83 -1.65 22.99
C LEU A 88 10.10 -0.40 22.13
N ALA A 89 9.38 -0.24 21.01
CA ALA A 89 9.43 0.96 20.18
C ALA A 89 9.01 2.22 20.96
N ARG A 90 7.96 2.12 21.79
CA ARG A 90 7.52 3.19 22.70
C ARG A 90 8.63 3.61 23.66
N ARG A 91 9.20 2.65 24.39
CA ARG A 91 10.27 2.92 25.38
C ARG A 91 11.51 3.50 24.72
N ALA A 92 11.87 3.01 23.52
CA ALA A 92 12.99 3.54 22.76
C ALA A 92 12.75 5.00 22.36
N LEU A 93 11.54 5.36 21.94
CA LEU A 93 11.18 6.75 21.61
C LEU A 93 11.22 7.66 22.85
N GLU A 94 10.66 7.22 23.98
CA GLU A 94 10.69 7.95 25.26
C GLU A 94 12.14 8.16 25.75
N ALA A 95 13.04 7.21 25.52
CA ALA A 95 14.47 7.34 25.86
C ALA A 95 15.20 8.43 25.06
N HIS A 96 14.66 8.86 23.92
CA HIS A 96 15.13 10.04 23.18
C HIS A 96 14.49 11.36 23.65
N GLY A 97 13.66 11.31 24.70
CA GLY A 97 13.03 12.50 25.28
C GLY A 97 11.80 13.01 24.53
N LEU A 98 11.24 12.23 23.59
CA LEU A 98 9.95 12.59 23.00
C LEU A 98 8.81 12.22 23.94
N GLU A 99 7.98 13.22 24.22
CA GLU A 99 6.70 13.04 24.89
C GLU A 99 5.72 12.30 23.97
N ILE A 100 5.06 11.27 24.51
CA ILE A 100 3.99 10.54 23.85
C ILE A 100 2.69 10.84 24.59
N ARG A 101 1.78 11.55 23.93
CA ARG A 101 0.48 11.94 24.50
C ARG A 101 -0.60 10.90 24.19
N PRO A 102 -1.69 10.85 24.98
CA PRO A 102 -2.83 9.99 24.67
C PRO A 102 -3.41 10.27 23.29
N LEU A 103 -3.85 9.23 22.58
CA LEU A 103 -4.41 9.36 21.23
C LEU A 103 -5.66 10.25 21.19
N GLU A 104 -6.43 10.26 22.28
CA GLU A 104 -7.63 11.04 22.49
C GLU A 104 -7.36 12.55 22.47
N GLU A 105 -6.12 12.96 22.79
CA GLU A 105 -5.66 14.34 22.78
C GLU A 105 -5.09 14.77 21.41
N ALA A 106 -5.22 13.94 20.37
CA ALA A 106 -4.65 14.20 19.06
C ALA A 106 -5.16 15.50 18.43
N ILE A 107 -4.21 16.43 18.26
CA ILE A 107 -4.39 17.76 17.65
C ILE A 107 -3.28 18.06 16.64
N TRP A 108 -3.61 18.79 15.58
CA TRP A 108 -2.69 19.14 14.50
C TRP A 108 -2.91 20.56 13.94
N ASN A 109 -1.86 21.11 13.36
CA ASN A 109 -1.77 22.43 12.76
C ASN A 109 -1.65 22.34 11.23
N ARG A 110 -1.92 23.46 10.54
CA ARG A 110 -2.01 23.49 9.06
C ARG A 110 -0.73 23.14 8.29
N GLU A 111 0.44 23.22 8.91
CA GLU A 111 1.73 23.02 8.24
C GLU A 111 2.27 21.58 8.37
N GLU A 112 1.60 20.78 9.19
CA GLU A 112 2.06 19.44 9.57
C GLU A 112 1.65 18.38 8.54
N VAL A 113 2.24 17.19 8.66
CA VAL A 113 1.86 15.99 7.91
C VAL A 113 1.42 14.94 8.92
N LEU A 114 0.26 14.34 8.68
CA LEU A 114 -0.26 13.27 9.52
C LEU A 114 0.38 11.94 9.10
N VAL A 115 0.80 11.14 10.08
CA VAL A 115 1.23 9.77 9.87
C VAL A 115 0.17 8.86 10.48
N ASP A 116 -0.50 8.10 9.61
CA ASP A 116 -1.46 7.09 9.98
C ASP A 116 -0.74 5.77 10.30
N ALA A 117 -0.62 5.49 11.60
CA ALA A 117 -0.06 4.28 12.18
C ALA A 117 -1.06 3.60 13.13
N LEU A 118 -2.37 3.78 12.90
CA LEU A 118 -3.42 3.29 13.79
C LEU A 118 -3.66 1.79 13.62
N PHE A 119 -3.95 1.36 12.39
CA PHE A 119 -4.32 -0.01 12.06
C PHE A 119 -3.72 -0.41 10.71
N GLY A 120 -2.94 -1.50 10.70
CA GLY A 120 -2.44 -2.09 9.46
C GLY A 120 -3.28 -3.30 9.05
N THR A 121 -2.62 -4.32 8.51
CA THR A 121 -3.24 -5.60 8.14
C THR A 121 -4.04 -6.27 9.26
N GLY A 122 -3.83 -5.98 10.55
CA GLY A 122 -4.53 -6.61 11.69
C GLY A 122 -6.00 -6.26 11.93
N LEU A 123 -6.57 -5.28 11.21
CA LEU A 123 -7.94 -4.82 11.43
C LEU A 123 -8.99 -5.91 11.12
N LYS A 124 -10.02 -6.02 11.97
CA LYS A 124 -11.17 -6.91 11.77
C LYS A 124 -12.46 -6.09 11.87
N GLY A 125 -13.18 -5.98 10.76
CA GLY A 125 -14.42 -5.19 10.68
C GLY A 125 -14.21 -3.68 10.54
N PRO A 126 -15.30 -2.92 10.35
CA PRO A 126 -15.26 -1.47 10.24
C PRO A 126 -14.76 -0.80 11.51
N LEU A 127 -14.19 0.40 11.37
CA LEU A 127 -13.87 1.23 12.52
C LEU A 127 -15.16 1.77 13.15
N GLU A 128 -15.18 1.83 14.48
CA GLU A 128 -16.32 2.31 15.25
C GLU A 128 -15.87 3.33 16.31
N GLY A 129 -16.82 4.12 16.82
CA GLY A 129 -16.63 5.05 17.93
C GLY A 129 -15.48 6.04 17.69
N PHE A 130 -14.57 6.13 18.66
CA PHE A 130 -13.46 7.08 18.65
C PHE A 130 -12.57 6.95 17.40
N HIS A 131 -12.24 5.73 16.97
CA HIS A 131 -11.35 5.52 15.83
C HIS A 131 -12.00 5.93 14.50
N ALA A 132 -13.30 5.66 14.32
CA ALA A 132 -14.05 6.14 13.17
C ALA A 132 -14.03 7.66 13.08
N GLY A 133 -14.37 8.35 14.18
CA GLY A 133 -14.37 9.81 14.23
C GLY A 133 -12.97 10.42 14.06
N LEU A 134 -11.91 9.77 14.57
CA LEU A 134 -10.53 10.21 14.36
C LEU A 134 -10.16 10.15 12.87
N VAL A 135 -10.47 9.04 12.18
CA VAL A 135 -10.22 8.90 10.74
C VAL A 135 -10.99 9.93 9.93
N GLU A 136 -12.25 10.20 10.27
CA GLU A 136 -13.03 11.25 9.62
C GLU A 136 -12.40 12.65 9.81
N ARG A 137 -11.93 12.96 11.03
CA ARG A 137 -11.20 14.22 11.29
C ARG A 137 -9.89 14.31 10.49
N MET A 138 -9.15 13.21 10.38
CA MET A 138 -7.93 13.16 9.58
C MET A 138 -8.24 13.48 8.10
N ASN A 139 -9.25 12.82 7.53
CA ASN A 139 -9.67 13.04 6.14
C ASN A 139 -10.18 14.47 5.91
N ALA A 140 -10.88 15.05 6.88
CA ALA A 140 -11.40 16.42 6.81
C ALA A 140 -10.34 17.51 7.04
N SER A 141 -9.12 17.15 7.48
CA SER A 141 -8.08 18.11 7.85
C SER A 141 -7.50 18.89 6.66
N GLY A 142 -7.59 18.33 5.45
CA GLY A 142 -6.91 18.86 4.25
C GLY A 142 -5.38 18.74 4.30
N LEU A 143 -4.82 18.06 5.32
CA LEU A 143 -3.38 17.84 5.45
C LEU A 143 -2.93 16.63 4.63
N PRO A 144 -1.66 16.58 4.20
CA PRO A 144 -1.10 15.35 3.67
C PRO A 144 -1.08 14.25 4.73
N ILE A 145 -1.44 13.03 4.34
CA ILE A 145 -1.44 11.85 5.21
C ILE A 145 -0.53 10.77 4.62
N LEU A 146 0.43 10.31 5.41
CA LEU A 146 1.26 9.13 5.11
C LEU A 146 0.72 7.93 5.89
N ALA A 147 0.18 6.93 5.21
CA ALA A 147 -0.26 5.69 5.84
C ALA A 147 0.85 4.64 5.89
N LEU A 148 0.98 3.98 7.03
CA LEU A 148 1.90 2.87 7.25
C LEU A 148 1.17 1.53 7.09
N ASP A 149 1.78 0.62 6.32
CA ASP A 149 1.26 -0.68 5.90
C ASP A 149 0.02 -0.59 5.01
N LEU A 150 -1.09 -0.06 5.53
CA LEU A 150 -2.37 0.16 4.87
C LEU A 150 -3.03 1.41 5.47
N PRO A 151 -3.77 2.22 4.69
CA PRO A 151 -4.67 3.22 5.25
C PRO A 151 -5.63 2.58 6.27
N SER A 152 -5.59 3.09 7.49
CA SER A 152 -6.39 2.59 8.60
C SER A 152 -7.87 2.61 8.26
N GLY A 153 -8.54 1.49 8.51
CA GLY A 153 -9.95 1.27 8.17
C GLY A 153 -10.17 0.39 6.95
N LEU A 154 -9.19 0.28 6.04
CA LEU A 154 -9.34 -0.61 4.88
C LEU A 154 -9.48 -2.10 5.29
N PRO A 155 -10.25 -2.89 4.53
CA PRO A 155 -11.04 -2.54 3.34
C PRO A 155 -12.43 -1.94 3.64
N TYR A 156 -12.71 -1.62 4.90
CA TYR A 156 -14.01 -1.14 5.37
C TYR A 156 -14.12 0.39 5.29
N SER A 157 -15.29 0.92 5.66
CA SER A 157 -15.54 2.35 5.82
C SER A 157 -15.97 2.64 7.26
N PRO A 158 -15.56 3.78 7.86
CA PRO A 158 -14.66 4.79 7.31
C PRO A 158 -13.19 4.32 7.26
N HIS A 159 -12.42 4.87 6.32
CA HIS A 159 -10.98 4.63 6.20
C HIS A 159 -10.22 5.91 5.82
N VAL A 160 -8.92 5.92 6.11
CA VAL A 160 -8.02 7.04 5.79
C VAL A 160 -7.88 7.21 4.27
N GLN A 161 -7.94 8.45 3.81
CA GLN A 161 -7.62 8.87 2.45
C GLN A 161 -6.18 9.38 2.42
N ALA A 162 -5.24 8.48 2.12
CA ALA A 162 -3.82 8.78 2.21
C ALA A 162 -3.31 9.55 0.99
N THR A 163 -2.38 10.48 1.22
CA THR A 163 -1.57 11.10 0.16
C THR A 163 -0.52 10.12 -0.36
N ALA A 164 0.02 9.29 0.53
CA ALA A 164 0.91 8.19 0.19
C ALA A 164 0.76 7.05 1.21
N THR A 165 1.07 5.83 0.78
CA THR A 165 1.11 4.63 1.64
C THR A 165 2.44 3.92 1.47
N VAL A 166 3.06 3.55 2.58
CA VAL A 166 4.25 2.70 2.62
C VAL A 166 3.81 1.27 2.98
N ALA A 167 3.71 0.42 1.97
CA ALA A 167 3.45 -1.00 2.16
C ALA A 167 4.72 -1.70 2.64
N PHE A 168 4.62 -2.52 3.69
CA PHE A 168 5.75 -3.27 4.23
C PHE A 168 5.84 -4.68 3.63
N ALA A 169 7.04 -5.10 3.21
CA ALA A 169 7.39 -6.39 2.60
C ALA A 169 6.76 -6.70 1.23
N ALA A 170 5.44 -6.58 1.11
CA ALA A 170 4.71 -6.80 -0.12
C ALA A 170 3.48 -5.89 -0.20
N PHE A 171 3.00 -5.66 -1.42
CA PHE A 171 1.67 -5.09 -1.59
C PHE A 171 0.61 -6.10 -1.20
N LYS A 172 -0.43 -5.58 -0.54
CA LYS A 172 -1.64 -6.33 -0.18
C LYS A 172 -2.80 -6.01 -1.12
N THR A 173 -3.77 -6.92 -1.24
CA THR A 173 -4.97 -6.76 -2.08
C THR A 173 -5.67 -5.41 -1.92
N PRO A 174 -5.83 -4.81 -0.71
CA PRO A 174 -6.51 -3.53 -0.60
C PRO A 174 -5.79 -2.37 -1.30
N HIS A 175 -4.47 -2.44 -1.50
CA HIS A 175 -3.72 -1.39 -2.21
C HIS A 175 -4.16 -1.19 -3.65
N PHE A 176 -4.64 -2.25 -4.29
CA PHE A 176 -5.09 -2.22 -5.69
C PHE A 176 -6.61 -2.18 -5.80
N LEU A 177 -7.34 -2.83 -4.89
CA LEU A 177 -8.80 -2.83 -4.91
C LEU A 177 -9.41 -1.55 -4.33
N HIS A 178 -8.71 -0.88 -3.41
CA HIS A 178 -9.08 0.41 -2.83
C HIS A 178 -8.03 1.48 -3.19
N ARG A 179 -7.56 1.44 -4.45
CA ARG A 179 -6.42 2.22 -4.92
C ARG A 179 -6.55 3.70 -4.62
N GLU A 180 -7.74 4.27 -4.74
CA GLU A 180 -7.98 5.71 -4.51
C GLU A 180 -7.62 6.15 -3.09
N ALA A 181 -7.82 5.29 -2.09
CA ALA A 181 -7.52 5.59 -0.68
C ALA A 181 -6.02 5.56 -0.35
N CYS A 182 -5.18 4.95 -1.19
CA CYS A 182 -3.76 4.72 -0.86
C CYS A 182 -2.79 5.81 -1.38
N GLY A 183 -3.26 6.77 -2.19
CA GLY A 183 -2.38 7.82 -2.72
C GLY A 183 -1.17 7.28 -3.48
N LYS A 184 0.03 7.85 -3.34
CA LYS A 184 1.25 7.25 -3.91
C LYS A 184 1.66 5.99 -3.14
N LEU A 185 1.92 4.89 -3.85
CA LEU A 185 2.32 3.63 -3.24
C LEU A 185 3.85 3.49 -3.22
N PHE A 186 4.40 3.18 -2.05
CA PHE A 186 5.79 2.82 -1.83
C PHE A 186 5.86 1.40 -1.29
N LEU A 187 6.83 0.63 -1.74
CA LEU A 187 7.12 -0.69 -1.18
C LEU A 187 8.42 -0.62 -0.37
N ALA A 188 8.32 -0.82 0.93
CA ALA A 188 9.46 -0.95 1.82
C ALA A 188 9.79 -2.43 2.03
N ASP A 189 10.94 -2.85 1.50
CA ASP A 189 11.51 -4.16 1.82
C ASP A 189 12.02 -4.17 3.27
N ILE A 190 11.35 -4.88 4.16
CA ILE A 190 11.67 -4.88 5.60
C ILE A 190 12.62 -6.01 6.01
N GLY A 191 13.22 -6.73 5.05
CA GLY A 191 14.18 -7.80 5.32
C GLY A 191 13.54 -9.17 5.56
N LEU A 192 12.27 -9.35 5.17
CA LEU A 192 11.65 -10.68 5.18
C LEU A 192 12.38 -11.63 4.21
N PRO A 193 12.64 -12.90 4.59
CA PRO A 193 13.20 -13.90 3.70
C PRO A 193 12.42 -14.00 2.38
N LYS A 194 13.12 -13.89 1.24
CA LYS A 194 12.48 -13.87 -0.10
C LYS A 194 11.59 -15.09 -0.35
N ALA A 195 11.97 -16.26 0.15
CA ALA A 195 11.19 -17.49 0.02
C ALA A 195 9.78 -17.36 0.64
N LEU A 196 9.59 -16.51 1.65
CA LEU A 196 8.27 -16.24 2.24
C LEU A 196 7.41 -15.30 1.37
N LEU A 197 8.05 -14.54 0.47
CA LEU A 197 7.41 -13.62 -0.47
C LEU A 197 7.12 -14.28 -1.84
N GLU A 198 7.77 -15.41 -2.13
CA GLU A 198 7.65 -16.20 -3.38
C GLU A 198 6.54 -17.27 -3.29
N ARG A 199 5.32 -16.84 -2.91
CA ARG A 199 4.13 -17.69 -2.81
C ARG A 199 3.47 -17.95 -4.18
N GLU A 200 3.61 -19.15 -4.73
CA GLU A 200 3.05 -19.48 -6.06
C GLU A 200 1.52 -19.51 -6.12
N ASP A 201 0.88 -19.79 -5.00
CA ASP A 201 -0.57 -19.85 -4.85
C ASP A 201 -1.24 -18.47 -4.73
N LEU A 202 -0.45 -17.39 -4.64
CA LEU A 202 -0.95 -16.02 -4.63
C LEU A 202 -0.92 -15.40 -6.04
N PRO A 203 -1.86 -14.46 -6.33
CA PRO A 203 -1.87 -13.73 -7.59
C PRO A 203 -0.56 -12.97 -7.82
N GLU A 204 -0.17 -12.83 -9.09
CA GLU A 204 0.96 -12.00 -9.47
C GLU A 204 0.51 -10.60 -9.90
N ILE A 205 1.25 -9.58 -9.46
CA ILE A 205 1.08 -8.20 -9.92
C ILE A 205 1.67 -8.10 -11.33
N ALA A 206 0.83 -7.74 -12.30
CA ALA A 206 1.25 -7.49 -13.67
C ALA A 206 2.21 -6.28 -13.71
N THR A 207 3.43 -6.51 -14.17
CA THR A 207 4.48 -5.50 -14.35
C THR A 207 4.94 -5.51 -15.80
N PRO A 208 5.46 -4.39 -16.34
CA PRO A 208 6.05 -4.38 -17.68
C PRO A 208 7.09 -5.49 -17.87
N GLU A 209 7.94 -5.71 -16.89
CA GLU A 209 9.00 -6.73 -16.91
C GLU A 209 8.42 -8.15 -16.90
N GLY A 210 7.35 -8.40 -16.15
CA GLY A 210 6.67 -9.70 -16.13
C GLY A 210 5.83 -9.98 -17.37
N LEU A 211 5.30 -8.95 -18.02
CA LEU A 211 4.49 -9.08 -19.23
C LEU A 211 5.33 -9.17 -20.51
N LEU A 212 6.53 -8.57 -20.54
CA LEU A 212 7.37 -8.52 -21.74
C LEU A 212 7.71 -9.91 -22.32
N PRO A 213 8.06 -10.94 -21.51
CA PRO A 213 8.32 -12.28 -22.01
C PRO A 213 7.08 -12.98 -22.61
N LEU A 214 5.87 -12.52 -22.27
CA LEU A 214 4.61 -13.06 -22.78
C LEU A 214 4.26 -12.53 -24.18
N LEU A 215 4.92 -11.45 -24.62
CA LEU A 215 4.68 -10.90 -25.95
C LEU A 215 5.22 -11.87 -27.03
N PRO A 216 4.46 -12.09 -28.11
CA PRO A 216 4.89 -12.98 -29.18
C PRO A 216 6.11 -12.41 -29.91
N LYS A 217 7.12 -13.25 -30.14
CA LYS A 217 8.27 -12.89 -30.99
C LYS A 217 7.82 -12.83 -32.46
N ARG A 218 8.23 -11.80 -33.19
CA ARG A 218 7.97 -11.66 -34.62
C ARG A 218 9.23 -11.92 -35.45
N PRO A 219 9.33 -13.06 -36.16
CA PRO A 219 10.45 -13.33 -37.05
C PRO A 219 10.54 -12.31 -38.20
N LEU A 220 11.75 -12.04 -38.69
CA LEU A 220 11.98 -11.18 -39.85
C LEU A 220 11.34 -11.74 -41.14
N THR A 221 11.14 -13.05 -41.21
CA THR A 221 10.51 -13.75 -42.33
C THR A 221 8.98 -13.84 -42.22
N ALA A 222 8.38 -13.19 -41.22
CA ALA A 222 6.94 -13.25 -40.99
C ALA A 222 6.14 -12.60 -42.13
N HIS A 223 5.09 -13.29 -42.58
CA HIS A 223 4.11 -12.77 -43.53
C HIS A 223 2.71 -12.73 -42.89
N LYS A 224 1.74 -12.06 -43.52
CA LYS A 224 0.36 -11.90 -42.99
C LYS A 224 -0.35 -13.20 -42.57
N GLY A 225 0.09 -14.35 -43.09
CA GLY A 225 -0.48 -15.65 -42.75
C GLY A 225 0.19 -16.32 -41.54
N SER A 226 1.45 -15.97 -41.24
CA SER A 226 2.24 -16.59 -40.17
C SER A 226 2.10 -15.92 -38.81
N VAL A 227 1.35 -14.81 -38.73
CA VAL A 227 1.14 -14.02 -37.49
C VAL A 227 -0.33 -13.97 -37.08
N GLY A 228 -1.07 -15.05 -37.39
CA GLY A 228 -2.44 -15.26 -36.96
C GLY A 228 -3.50 -14.49 -37.75
N ARG A 229 -4.75 -14.95 -37.61
CA ARG A 229 -5.95 -14.32 -38.16
C ARG A 229 -6.97 -14.18 -37.04
N VAL A 230 -7.60 -13.02 -36.93
CA VAL A 230 -8.60 -12.72 -35.90
C VAL A 230 -9.94 -12.42 -36.58
N GLY A 231 -11.00 -13.10 -36.15
CA GLY A 231 -12.37 -12.79 -36.53
C GLY A 231 -13.09 -12.13 -35.38
N ILE A 232 -13.78 -11.02 -35.64
CA ILE A 232 -14.49 -10.23 -34.64
C ILE A 232 -15.96 -10.23 -34.98
N LEU A 233 -16.74 -10.93 -34.16
CA LEU A 233 -18.19 -10.88 -34.23
C LEU A 233 -18.68 -9.88 -33.20
N GLY A 234 -19.28 -8.80 -33.67
CA GLY A 234 -19.83 -7.81 -32.78
C GLY A 234 -20.56 -6.70 -33.52
N GLY A 235 -21.25 -5.90 -32.73
CA GLY A 235 -22.09 -4.82 -33.20
C GLY A 235 -23.56 -5.21 -33.26
N PHE A 236 -24.40 -4.19 -33.38
CA PHE A 236 -25.84 -4.33 -33.31
C PHE A 236 -26.51 -3.28 -34.19
N ARG A 237 -27.64 -3.68 -34.77
CA ARG A 237 -28.51 -2.82 -35.55
C ARG A 237 -29.95 -3.12 -35.16
N GLY A 238 -30.59 -2.15 -34.52
CA GLY A 238 -32.01 -2.17 -34.17
C GLY A 238 -32.67 -0.83 -34.50
N GLU A 239 -33.93 -0.65 -34.14
CA GLU A 239 -34.66 0.60 -34.37
C GLU A 239 -33.98 1.77 -33.64
N GLY A 240 -33.44 2.72 -34.41
CA GLY A 240 -32.78 3.92 -33.90
C GLY A 240 -31.39 3.73 -33.30
N LEU A 241 -30.90 2.49 -33.15
CA LEU A 241 -29.61 2.20 -32.50
C LEU A 241 -28.68 1.39 -33.40
N ARG A 242 -27.46 1.89 -33.58
CA ARG A 242 -26.37 1.23 -34.31
C ARG A 242 -25.09 1.24 -33.49
N TYR A 243 -24.65 0.06 -33.06
CA TYR A 243 -23.38 -0.11 -32.38
C TYR A 243 -22.33 -0.68 -33.34
N ALA A 244 -21.78 0.18 -34.21
CA ALA A 244 -20.70 -0.22 -35.13
C ALA A 244 -19.29 0.04 -34.57
N GLY A 245 -19.17 0.86 -33.52
CA GLY A 245 -17.87 1.27 -32.99
C GLY A 245 -17.11 0.16 -32.26
N ALA A 246 -17.80 -0.64 -31.44
CA ALA A 246 -17.18 -1.71 -30.65
C ALA A 246 -16.41 -2.74 -31.51
N PRO A 247 -17.00 -3.34 -32.56
CA PRO A 247 -16.26 -4.29 -33.39
C PRO A 247 -15.09 -3.61 -34.14
N VAL A 248 -15.26 -2.36 -34.58
CA VAL A 248 -14.16 -1.59 -35.23
C VAL A 248 -12.99 -1.34 -34.27
N LEU A 249 -13.25 -0.93 -33.04
CA LEU A 249 -12.19 -0.71 -32.03
C LEU A 249 -11.46 -2.01 -31.69
N ALA A 250 -12.19 -3.12 -31.55
CA ALA A 250 -11.59 -4.43 -31.35
C ALA A 250 -10.69 -4.84 -32.52
N ALA A 251 -11.09 -4.56 -33.77
CA ALA A 251 -10.30 -4.88 -34.95
C ALA A 251 -8.99 -4.10 -34.99
N LEU A 252 -9.06 -2.80 -34.71
CA LEU A 252 -7.87 -1.96 -34.64
C LEU A 252 -6.94 -2.40 -33.51
N GLY A 253 -7.48 -2.83 -32.37
CA GLY A 253 -6.71 -3.40 -31.27
C GLY A 253 -5.95 -4.66 -31.70
N ALA A 254 -6.65 -5.64 -32.27
CA ALA A 254 -6.05 -6.89 -32.76
C ALA A 254 -4.94 -6.63 -33.80
N TYR A 255 -5.18 -5.70 -34.74
CA TYR A 255 -4.21 -5.34 -35.76
C TYR A 255 -2.97 -4.66 -35.16
N ARG A 256 -3.14 -3.72 -34.22
CA ARG A 256 -2.03 -3.04 -33.53
C ARG A 256 -1.17 -3.98 -32.70
N MET A 257 -1.77 -5.04 -32.14
CA MET A 257 -1.05 -6.07 -31.39
C MET A 257 -0.30 -7.09 -32.28
N GLY A 258 -0.39 -6.96 -33.61
CA GLY A 258 0.45 -7.71 -34.55
C GLY A 258 -0.26 -8.81 -35.34
N ALA A 259 -1.59 -8.93 -35.26
CA ALA A 259 -2.35 -9.88 -36.08
C ALA A 259 -2.18 -9.58 -37.57
N GLY A 260 -2.00 -10.62 -38.39
CA GLY A 260 -1.72 -10.47 -39.81
C GLY A 260 -2.94 -10.17 -40.67
N LEU A 261 -4.10 -10.69 -40.27
CA LEU A 261 -5.40 -10.46 -40.90
C LEU A 261 -6.47 -10.32 -39.81
N VAL A 262 -7.33 -9.32 -39.95
CA VAL A 262 -8.45 -9.08 -39.04
C VAL A 262 -9.73 -8.97 -39.87
N HIS A 263 -10.75 -9.75 -39.49
CA HIS A 263 -12.06 -9.80 -40.13
C HIS A 263 -13.12 -9.23 -39.20
N LEU A 264 -14.01 -8.43 -39.76
CA LEU A 264 -15.20 -7.85 -39.12
C LEU A 264 -16.45 -8.31 -39.86
#